data_AF-A0A2P5KTL2-F1
#
_entry.id   AF-A0A2P5KTL2-F1
#
_cell.length_a   1.000
_cell.length_b   1.000
_cell.length_c   1.000
_cell.angle_alpha   90.00
_cell.angle_beta   90.00
_cell.angle_gamma   90.00
#
_symmetry.space_group_name_H-M   'P 1'
#
loop_
_entity.id
_entity.type
_entity.pdbx_description
1 polymer ?
#
loop_
_entity_poly.entity_id
_entity_poly.type
_entity_poly.pdbx_seq_one_letter_code
_entity_poly.pdbx_strand_id
1 'polypeptide(L)'
;MPTPSVMEVGMAYRKTRVVCTLLGVAMILAAVRPNLSVAQEFFAAPRDFVVDKACEAHNSIKKKSNPAALEVGKSYPGRGVNKKDGATHAFIRVGAESKWVDLSCGRFADGVAVPGAGAGAAAGGAGTGARSQQCLPFFDEASDTVNAGFGGTVDITPKPPQLNAFDDAINAACGAPGKIVGGDEFKAMFRSNTDVLERLKTYTGGKVFGDRAARTSTEDYLADLTEAWFAIAAFDHIFCGEPSAGGGKIGGLHFHGRYLQLQTNGNACRMNNFAQNEVVPGVIYTMGVIMKNASGRMVRDARKGYGLTLSGEDLFKVVTRAFAENPTASTGSTGCLLPVSDDGKDFKAVFVRRAAGIRTFYPDATPNGRGDKVNPPCASPVRLQN
;
A
#
# COMPACT_ATOMS: atom_id res chain seq x y z
N MET A 1 -55.24 -38.18 23.28
CA MET A 1 -56.11 -38.32 22.09
C MET A 1 -57.54 -38.27 22.60
N PRO A 2 -58.43 -37.41 22.10
CA PRO A 2 -58.58 -37.02 20.69
C PRO A 2 -58.48 -35.50 20.42
N THR A 3 -58.29 -35.19 19.14
CA THR A 3 -58.54 -33.92 18.42
C THR A 3 -59.62 -34.22 17.34
N PRO A 4 -60.17 -33.25 16.58
CA PRO A 4 -60.25 -31.78 16.73
C PRO A 4 -61.70 -31.25 16.52
N SER A 5 -61.93 -29.94 16.68
CA SER A 5 -63.01 -29.27 15.93
C SER A 5 -62.59 -27.85 15.55
N VAL A 6 -62.79 -27.56 14.26
CA VAL A 6 -62.39 -26.37 13.51
C VAL A 6 -63.50 -25.33 13.62
N MET A 7 -63.17 -24.08 13.94
CA MET A 7 -64.05 -22.95 13.66
C MET A 7 -63.33 -21.94 12.77
N GLU A 8 -63.83 -21.87 11.54
CA GLU A 8 -63.66 -20.82 10.56
C GLU A 8 -64.37 -19.54 11.03
N VAL A 9 -63.68 -18.40 11.02
CA VAL A 9 -64.33 -17.08 11.04
C VAL A 9 -63.70 -16.24 9.95
N GLY A 10 -64.48 -15.99 8.90
CA GLY A 10 -64.13 -15.11 7.80
C GLY A 10 -64.11 -13.65 8.24
N MET A 11 -63.13 -12.89 7.74
CA MET A 11 -63.14 -11.44 7.81
C MET A 11 -62.93 -10.86 6.42
N ALA A 12 -64.00 -10.26 5.89
CA ALA A 12 -64.00 -9.49 4.67
C ALA A 12 -63.16 -8.22 4.86
N TYR A 13 -62.18 -7.98 3.99
CA TYR A 13 -61.51 -6.68 3.91
C TYR A 13 -61.68 -6.04 2.53
N ARG A 14 -62.12 -4.79 2.59
CA ARG A 14 -62.57 -3.94 1.48
C ARG A 14 -61.42 -3.60 0.53
N LYS A 15 -61.75 -3.61 -0.77
CA LYS A 15 -60.94 -3.05 -1.85
C LYS A 15 -60.89 -1.51 -1.74
N THR A 16 -59.72 -0.95 -1.47
CA THR A 16 -59.45 0.47 -1.69
C THR A 16 -58.59 0.60 -2.94
N ARG A 17 -59.13 1.27 -3.96
CA ARG A 17 -58.41 1.64 -5.19
C ARG A 17 -57.42 2.76 -4.85
N VAL A 18 -56.13 2.51 -5.01
CA VAL A 18 -55.11 3.56 -5.04
C VAL A 18 -54.73 3.79 -6.50
N VAL A 19 -55.06 4.99 -6.98
CA VAL A 19 -54.62 5.55 -8.26
C VAL A 19 -53.16 5.92 -8.09
N CYS A 20 -52.26 5.30 -8.87
CA CYS A 20 -50.85 5.64 -8.89
C CYS A 20 -50.54 6.43 -10.16
N THR A 21 -50.22 7.70 -9.97
CA THR A 21 -49.86 8.68 -11.00
C THR A 21 -48.50 8.33 -11.60
N LEU A 22 -48.46 8.22 -12.93
CA LEU A 22 -47.25 8.13 -13.75
C LEU A 22 -46.41 9.41 -13.62
N LEU A 23 -45.16 9.28 -13.16
CA LEU A 23 -44.12 10.30 -13.34
C LEU A 23 -42.94 9.63 -14.06
N GLY A 24 -42.79 10.00 -15.33
CA GLY A 24 -41.67 9.59 -16.16
C GLY A 24 -40.40 10.30 -15.73
N VAL A 25 -39.33 9.52 -15.50
CA VAL A 25 -37.97 10.03 -15.35
C VAL A 25 -37.19 9.56 -16.58
N ALA A 26 -36.82 10.52 -17.43
CA ALA A 26 -35.94 10.31 -18.56
C ALA A 26 -34.51 10.06 -18.05
N MET A 27 -33.97 8.87 -18.29
CA MET A 27 -32.57 8.51 -18.03
C MET A 27 -31.68 9.04 -19.16
N ILE A 28 -30.82 10.01 -18.84
CA ILE A 28 -29.70 10.43 -19.69
C ILE A 28 -28.53 9.48 -19.39
N LEU A 29 -28.27 8.53 -20.29
CA LEU A 29 -27.04 7.74 -20.30
C LEU A 29 -25.87 8.60 -20.81
N ALA A 30 -25.06 9.13 -19.90
CA ALA A 30 -23.73 9.64 -20.23
C ALA A 30 -22.74 8.47 -20.24
N ALA A 31 -22.24 8.11 -21.44
CA ALA A 31 -21.23 7.08 -21.63
C ALA A 31 -19.87 7.52 -21.04
N VAL A 32 -19.53 7.02 -19.86
CA VAL A 32 -18.18 7.15 -19.28
C VAL A 32 -17.26 6.17 -20.00
N ARG A 33 -16.35 6.68 -20.84
CA ARG A 33 -15.30 5.89 -21.48
C ARG A 33 -14.18 5.62 -20.46
N PRO A 34 -13.85 4.35 -20.13
CA PRO A 34 -12.70 4.05 -19.28
C PRO A 34 -11.40 4.40 -20.03
N ASN A 35 -10.54 5.20 -19.38
CA ASN A 35 -9.16 5.41 -19.84
C ASN A 35 -8.36 4.12 -19.64
N LEU A 36 -8.40 3.25 -20.65
CA LEU A 36 -7.47 2.13 -20.77
C LEU A 36 -6.07 2.72 -20.94
N SER A 37 -5.26 2.69 -19.88
CA SER A 37 -3.84 3.00 -19.97
C SER A 37 -3.18 1.93 -20.83
N VAL A 38 -3.05 2.22 -22.12
CA VAL A 38 -2.37 1.36 -23.08
C VAL A 38 -0.93 1.20 -22.61
N ALA A 39 -0.48 -0.03 -22.41
CA ALA A 39 0.83 -0.36 -21.83
C ALA A 39 2.02 0.03 -22.74
N GLN A 40 1.77 0.59 -23.92
CA GLN A 40 2.73 1.03 -24.92
C GLN A 40 2.11 2.20 -25.70
N GLU A 41 2.92 3.19 -26.06
CA GLU A 41 2.50 4.29 -26.94
C GLU A 41 3.25 4.18 -28.26
N PHE A 42 2.52 3.93 -29.34
CA PHE A 42 3.07 3.89 -30.70
C PHE A 42 3.02 5.27 -31.32
N PHE A 43 4.06 5.63 -32.07
CA PHE A 43 4.07 6.86 -32.84
C PHE A 43 3.18 6.73 -34.07
N ALA A 44 2.57 7.85 -34.49
CA ALA A 44 1.74 7.90 -35.71
C ALA A 44 2.55 7.56 -36.98
N ALA A 45 3.84 7.88 -36.97
CA ALA A 45 4.82 7.47 -37.98
C ALA A 45 6.12 7.03 -37.29
N PRO A 46 6.90 6.11 -37.89
CA PRO A 46 8.22 5.75 -37.37
C PRO A 46 9.12 6.99 -37.22
N ARG A 47 9.89 7.02 -36.12
CA ARG A 47 10.86 8.06 -35.80
C ARG A 47 12.23 7.45 -35.67
N ASP A 48 13.23 8.03 -36.28
CA ASP A 48 14.61 7.52 -36.23
C ASP A 48 15.21 7.64 -34.82
N PHE A 49 15.65 6.52 -34.25
CA PHE A 49 16.35 6.46 -32.96
C PHE A 49 17.85 6.27 -33.21
N VAL A 50 18.64 7.30 -32.90
CA VAL A 50 20.09 7.33 -33.07
C VAL A 50 20.75 6.86 -31.78
N VAL A 51 21.65 5.90 -31.90
CA VAL A 51 22.36 5.30 -30.76
C VAL A 51 23.58 6.15 -30.41
N ASP A 52 23.56 6.77 -29.23
CA ASP A 52 24.64 7.66 -28.77
C ASP A 52 25.74 6.90 -28.02
N LYS A 53 25.45 5.69 -27.50
CA LYS A 53 26.42 4.83 -26.80
C LYS A 53 26.14 3.35 -27.03
N ALA A 54 27.18 2.51 -26.88
CA ALA A 54 27.08 1.08 -27.12
C ALA A 54 26.04 0.45 -26.18
N CYS A 55 25.07 -0.26 -26.76
CA CYS A 55 23.94 -0.84 -26.03
C CYS A 55 23.41 -2.10 -26.72
N GLU A 56 22.60 -2.86 -25.99
CA GLU A 56 21.82 -3.98 -26.54
C GLU A 56 20.33 -3.63 -26.58
N ALA A 57 19.63 -4.16 -27.58
CA ALA A 57 18.18 -4.18 -27.64
C ALA A 57 17.64 -5.60 -27.41
N HIS A 58 16.49 -5.74 -26.77
CA HIS A 58 15.91 -7.03 -26.38
C HIS A 58 14.45 -7.18 -26.81
N ASN A 59 13.97 -8.41 -27.01
CA ASN A 59 12.55 -8.65 -27.32
C ASN A 59 11.61 -8.35 -26.12
N SER A 60 12.15 -8.37 -24.89
CA SER A 60 11.40 -8.10 -23.66
C SER A 60 12.23 -7.28 -22.68
N ILE A 61 11.69 -6.16 -22.20
CA ILE A 61 12.34 -5.30 -21.19
C ILE A 61 12.64 -6.09 -19.91
N LYS A 62 11.67 -6.89 -19.42
CA LYS A 62 11.80 -7.61 -18.14
C LYS A 62 12.74 -8.81 -18.23
N LYS A 63 12.66 -9.58 -19.33
CA LYS A 63 13.42 -10.84 -19.48
C LYS A 63 14.78 -10.64 -20.15
N LYS A 64 15.02 -9.49 -20.78
CA LYS A 64 16.23 -9.19 -21.58
C LYS A 64 16.57 -10.29 -22.61
N SER A 65 15.54 -10.88 -23.21
CA SER A 65 15.67 -12.02 -24.12
C SER A 65 16.08 -11.62 -25.54
N ASN A 66 16.86 -12.47 -26.23
CA ASN A 66 17.32 -12.30 -27.61
C ASN A 66 18.04 -10.94 -27.83
N PRO A 67 19.16 -10.69 -27.12
CA PRO A 67 19.91 -9.45 -27.23
C PRO A 67 20.45 -9.24 -28.65
N ALA A 68 20.42 -7.99 -29.11
CA ALA A 68 21.11 -7.56 -30.32
C ALA A 68 21.91 -6.30 -30.02
N ALA A 69 23.23 -6.35 -30.27
CA ALA A 69 24.11 -5.20 -30.12
C ALA A 69 23.74 -4.11 -31.13
N LEU A 70 23.74 -2.86 -30.68
CA LEU A 70 23.50 -1.68 -31.50
C LEU A 70 24.81 -0.95 -31.78
N GLU A 71 24.96 -0.47 -33.00
CA GLU A 71 26.14 0.29 -33.43
C GLU A 71 26.00 1.76 -33.04
N VAL A 72 27.02 2.33 -32.40
CA VAL A 72 27.05 3.76 -32.03
C VAL A 72 27.04 4.63 -33.29
N GLY A 73 26.22 5.68 -33.29
CA GLY A 73 25.99 6.57 -34.42
C GLY A 73 24.97 6.05 -35.44
N LYS A 74 24.54 4.79 -35.36
CA LYS A 74 23.54 4.22 -36.27
C LYS A 74 22.13 4.61 -35.87
N SER A 75 21.30 4.86 -36.89
CA SER A 75 19.87 5.14 -36.73
C SER A 75 19.05 3.86 -36.92
N TYR A 76 18.04 3.66 -36.07
CA TYR A 76 17.09 2.55 -36.13
C TYR A 76 15.65 3.09 -36.17
N PRO A 77 14.75 2.54 -37.01
CA PRO A 77 13.36 2.99 -37.02
C PRO A 77 12.65 2.70 -35.70
N GLY A 78 12.33 3.74 -34.94
CA GLY A 78 11.58 3.68 -33.69
C GLY A 78 10.08 3.76 -33.95
N ARG A 79 9.33 2.83 -33.36
CA ARG A 79 7.87 2.70 -33.55
C ARG A 79 7.06 3.21 -32.35
N GLY A 80 7.70 3.43 -31.21
CA GLY A 80 7.01 3.88 -30.02
C GLY A 80 7.87 3.80 -28.77
N VAL A 81 7.23 3.93 -27.62
CA VAL A 81 7.83 3.86 -26.30
C VAL A 81 6.99 3.00 -25.36
N ASN A 82 7.60 2.54 -24.28
CA ASN A 82 6.97 1.57 -23.37
C ASN A 82 5.85 2.13 -22.50
N LYS A 83 5.59 3.44 -22.56
CA LYS A 83 4.45 4.15 -21.95
C LYS A 83 4.54 5.63 -22.32
N LYS A 84 3.42 6.35 -22.20
CA LYS A 84 3.32 7.77 -22.57
C LYS A 84 4.16 8.69 -21.70
N ASP A 85 4.03 8.56 -20.38
CA ASP A 85 4.75 9.41 -19.42
C ASP A 85 5.89 8.64 -18.73
N GLY A 86 7.07 9.25 -18.74
CA GLY A 86 8.25 8.70 -18.06
C GLY A 86 8.78 7.44 -18.75
N ALA A 87 8.65 7.36 -20.08
CA ALA A 87 9.19 6.28 -20.88
C ALA A 87 10.66 6.01 -20.51
N THR A 88 11.02 4.74 -20.50
CA THR A 88 12.40 4.29 -20.20
C THR A 88 13.01 3.54 -21.37
N HIS A 89 12.18 3.07 -22.30
CA HIS A 89 12.63 2.28 -23.44
C HIS A 89 11.95 2.75 -24.72
N ALA A 90 12.73 2.83 -25.79
CA ALA A 90 12.23 2.94 -27.16
C ALA A 90 11.96 1.56 -27.73
N PHE A 91 10.88 1.44 -28.50
CA PHE A 91 10.62 0.27 -29.32
C PHE A 91 11.17 0.54 -30.73
N ILE A 92 12.24 -0.14 -31.10
CA ILE A 92 12.97 0.08 -32.36
C ILE A 92 12.95 -1.17 -33.24
N ARG A 93 13.17 -1.00 -34.55
CA ARG A 93 13.34 -2.10 -35.50
C ARG A 93 14.82 -2.38 -35.75
N VAL A 94 15.25 -3.62 -35.51
CA VAL A 94 16.61 -4.10 -35.76
C VAL A 94 16.51 -5.23 -36.79
N GLY A 95 16.84 -4.93 -38.05
CA GLY A 95 16.59 -5.84 -39.17
C GLY A 95 15.09 -6.12 -39.37
N ALA A 96 14.71 -7.40 -39.35
CA ALA A 96 13.31 -7.81 -39.45
C ALA A 96 12.54 -7.77 -38.12
N GLU A 97 13.23 -7.65 -36.98
CA GLU A 97 12.64 -7.77 -35.64
C GLU A 97 12.37 -6.40 -34.99
N SER A 98 11.42 -6.37 -34.05
CA SER A 98 11.20 -5.20 -33.17
C SER A 98 11.72 -5.52 -31.76
N LYS A 99 12.51 -4.59 -31.20
CA LYS A 99 13.21 -4.75 -29.92
C LYS A 99 13.07 -3.50 -29.06
N TRP A 100 13.25 -3.67 -27.77
CA TRP A 100 13.30 -2.62 -26.77
C TRP A 100 14.75 -2.23 -26.48
N VAL A 101 15.05 -0.94 -26.55
CA VAL A 101 16.33 -0.36 -26.14
C VAL A 101 16.08 0.68 -25.07
N ASP A 102 16.96 0.76 -24.07
CA ASP A 102 16.90 1.79 -23.03
C ASP A 102 17.06 3.19 -23.65
N LEU A 103 16.22 4.15 -23.27
CA LEU A 103 16.26 5.52 -23.81
C LEU A 103 17.54 6.27 -23.42
N SER A 104 18.31 5.82 -22.43
CA SER A 104 19.63 6.39 -22.15
C SER A 104 20.70 6.00 -23.17
N CYS A 105 20.41 5.06 -24.07
CA CYS A 105 21.32 4.59 -25.11
C CYS A 105 21.38 5.48 -26.35
N GLY A 106 20.44 6.40 -26.49
CA GLY A 106 20.28 7.17 -27.70
C GLY A 106 19.15 8.18 -27.59
N ARG A 107 18.77 8.74 -28.73
CA ARG A 107 17.73 9.77 -28.83
C ARG A 107 17.00 9.68 -30.15
N PHE A 108 15.81 10.25 -30.22
CA PHE A 108 15.12 10.41 -31.50
C PHE A 108 15.75 11.56 -32.30
N ALA A 109 16.00 11.33 -33.59
CA ALA A 109 16.72 12.23 -34.48
C ALA A 109 15.99 13.56 -34.72
N ASP A 110 14.66 13.54 -34.67
CA ASP A 110 13.78 14.70 -34.85
C ASP A 110 13.80 15.68 -33.67
N GLY A 111 14.57 15.40 -32.62
CA GLY A 111 14.75 16.28 -31.46
C GLY A 111 13.52 16.44 -30.58
N VAL A 112 12.39 15.81 -30.93
CA VAL A 112 11.17 15.86 -30.15
C VAL A 112 11.39 15.01 -28.90
N ALA A 113 11.48 15.67 -27.75
CA ALA A 113 11.62 15.00 -26.47
C ALA A 113 10.46 14.00 -26.30
N VAL A 114 10.79 12.76 -25.96
CA VAL A 114 9.77 11.82 -25.50
C VAL A 114 9.23 12.38 -24.18
N PRO A 115 7.90 12.57 -24.03
CA PRO A 115 7.34 13.09 -22.79
C PRO A 115 7.82 12.31 -21.57
N GLY A 116 8.55 13.00 -20.68
CA GLY A 116 9.10 12.41 -19.46
C GLY A 116 10.39 11.57 -19.63
N ALA A 117 10.99 11.48 -20.82
CA ALA A 117 12.37 11.01 -20.95
C ALA A 117 13.31 12.18 -20.67
N GLY A 118 13.95 12.18 -19.50
CA GLY A 118 14.75 13.31 -19.03
C GLY A 118 15.92 13.65 -19.97
N ALA A 119 15.89 14.84 -20.58
CA ALA A 119 16.98 15.43 -21.34
C ALA A 119 18.16 15.81 -20.44
N GLY A 120 19.40 15.60 -20.92
CA GLY A 120 20.63 16.05 -20.29
C GLY A 120 21.59 16.70 -21.30
N ALA A 121 22.16 17.84 -20.88
CA ALA A 121 23.22 18.69 -21.47
C ALA A 121 22.82 19.58 -22.68
N ALA A 122 23.17 20.87 -22.79
CA ALA A 122 24.24 21.73 -22.21
C ALA A 122 23.73 23.21 -22.09
N ALA A 123 24.34 24.23 -21.45
CA ALA A 123 25.63 24.49 -20.82
C ALA A 123 25.52 25.69 -19.83
N GLY A 124 26.39 25.74 -18.80
CA GLY A 124 26.92 26.99 -18.22
C GLY A 124 26.37 27.47 -16.87
N GLY A 125 27.09 27.18 -15.78
CA GLY A 125 27.13 28.05 -14.60
C GLY A 125 26.83 27.39 -13.24
N ALA A 126 27.89 27.03 -12.52
CA ALA A 126 28.01 26.91 -11.06
C ALA A 126 26.98 26.04 -10.28
N GLY A 127 27.45 24.89 -9.80
CA GLY A 127 26.84 24.16 -8.70
C GLY A 127 26.76 22.66 -8.94
N THR A 128 27.64 21.91 -8.29
CA THR A 128 27.52 20.46 -8.13
C THR A 128 26.15 20.12 -7.55
N GLY A 129 25.27 19.56 -8.36
CA GLY A 129 23.97 19.05 -7.91
C GLY A 129 23.64 17.78 -8.65
N ALA A 130 23.97 16.63 -8.05
CA ALA A 130 23.13 15.45 -8.24
C ALA A 130 21.67 15.93 -8.14
N ARG A 131 20.77 15.52 -9.05
CA ARG A 131 19.34 15.64 -8.77
C ARG A 131 19.17 14.98 -7.41
N SER A 132 19.05 15.80 -6.36
CA SER A 132 19.01 15.31 -5.01
C SER A 132 17.85 14.33 -5.01
N GLN A 133 18.11 13.12 -4.51
CA GLN A 133 17.04 12.24 -4.08
C GLN A 133 16.27 13.07 -3.07
N GLN A 134 15.26 13.81 -3.52
CA GLN A 134 14.58 14.78 -2.67
C GLN A 134 13.92 13.96 -1.58
N CYS A 135 14.53 14.07 -0.40
CA CYS A 135 14.11 13.40 0.80
C CYS A 135 13.06 14.32 1.41
N LEU A 136 11.82 14.16 0.94
CA LEU A 136 10.70 15.01 1.34
C LEU A 136 10.13 14.51 2.67
N PRO A 137 9.59 15.39 3.53
CA PRO A 137 8.94 14.93 4.74
C PRO A 137 7.72 14.05 4.42
N PHE A 138 7.45 13.08 5.31
CA PHE A 138 6.16 12.43 5.46
C PHE A 138 5.17 13.32 6.20
N PHE A 139 5.66 14.12 7.15
CA PHE A 139 4.85 15.01 7.99
C PHE A 139 5.46 16.41 8.05
N ASP A 140 4.63 17.44 7.92
CA ASP A 140 5.04 18.83 8.11
C ASP A 140 3.85 19.68 8.63
N GLU A 141 4.09 20.98 8.85
CA GLU A 141 3.07 21.93 9.32
C GLU A 141 2.36 22.66 8.17
N ALA A 142 2.81 22.44 6.92
CA ALA A 142 2.26 23.10 5.76
C ALA A 142 0.97 22.40 5.32
N SER A 143 0.13 23.11 4.57
CA SER A 143 -1.08 22.55 3.97
C SER A 143 -0.93 22.56 2.45
N ASP A 144 0.19 22.02 1.97
CA ASP A 144 0.56 22.05 0.55
C ASP A 144 -0.12 20.91 -0.19
N THR A 145 -1.11 21.26 -1.00
CA THR A 145 -1.85 20.25 -1.77
C THR A 145 -1.14 19.88 -3.07
N VAL A 146 -1.22 18.60 -3.44
CA VAL A 146 -0.76 18.08 -4.71
C VAL A 146 -1.84 17.21 -5.35
N ASN A 147 -1.75 17.00 -6.66
CA ASN A 147 -2.63 16.06 -7.35
C ASN A 147 -2.13 14.62 -7.14
N ALA A 148 -2.83 13.86 -6.28
CA ALA A 148 -2.52 12.47 -5.96
C ALA A 148 -3.20 11.51 -6.94
N GLY A 149 -2.62 10.30 -7.09
CA GLY A 149 -3.20 9.24 -7.92
C GLY A 149 -4.60 8.79 -7.47
N PHE A 150 -4.87 8.88 -6.17
CA PHE A 150 -6.19 8.76 -5.56
C PHE A 150 -6.37 9.81 -4.46
N GLY A 151 -7.56 10.40 -4.37
CA GLY A 151 -7.89 11.50 -3.46
C GLY A 151 -8.04 12.86 -4.16
N GLY A 152 -7.52 13.02 -5.38
CA GLY A 152 -7.58 14.28 -6.13
C GLY A 152 -6.52 15.27 -5.66
N THR A 153 -6.86 16.56 -5.58
CA THR A 153 -5.98 17.60 -5.02
C THR A 153 -6.08 17.57 -3.50
N VAL A 154 -5.05 17.02 -2.83
CA VAL A 154 -5.03 16.78 -1.39
C VAL A 154 -3.66 17.08 -0.81
N ASP A 155 -3.64 17.41 0.47
CA ASP A 155 -2.42 17.42 1.26
C ASP A 155 -1.98 15.98 1.53
N ILE A 156 -0.73 15.67 1.19
CA ILE A 156 -0.12 14.34 1.31
C ILE A 156 0.91 14.27 2.44
N THR A 157 1.11 15.37 3.17
CA THR A 157 2.06 15.53 4.27
C THR A 157 1.31 16.03 5.50
N PRO A 158 0.50 15.17 6.15
CA PRO A 158 -0.30 15.61 7.29
C PRO A 158 0.61 16.09 8.42
N LYS A 159 0.00 16.82 9.36
CA LYS A 159 0.70 17.22 10.59
C LYS A 159 1.31 16.01 11.30
N PRO A 160 2.50 16.16 11.91
CA PRO A 160 3.10 15.09 12.70
C PRO A 160 2.12 14.57 13.75
N PRO A 161 1.86 13.26 13.81
CA PRO A 161 1.00 12.69 14.83
C PRO A 161 1.65 12.84 16.21
N GLN A 162 0.84 13.03 17.24
CA GLN A 162 1.30 12.92 18.61
C GLN A 162 1.49 11.45 18.95
N LEU A 163 2.68 11.09 19.45
CA LEU A 163 2.98 9.74 19.90
C LEU A 163 2.78 9.66 21.41
N ASN A 164 2.12 8.59 21.86
CA ASN A 164 2.03 8.29 23.28
C ASN A 164 3.24 7.45 23.74
N ALA A 165 3.34 7.18 25.05
CA ALA A 165 4.46 6.43 25.61
C ALA A 165 4.61 5.01 25.02
N PHE A 166 3.52 4.38 24.62
CA PHE A 166 3.56 3.05 24.03
C PHE A 166 3.99 3.07 22.56
N ASP A 167 3.61 4.09 21.80
CA ASP A 167 4.13 4.34 20.45
C ASP A 167 5.65 4.50 20.47
N ASP A 168 6.16 5.25 21.45
CA ASP A 168 7.60 5.42 21.66
C ASP A 168 8.28 4.11 22.06
N ALA A 169 7.62 3.27 22.88
CA ALA A 169 8.13 1.95 23.23
C ALA A 169 8.23 1.01 22.01
N ILE A 170 7.24 1.04 21.10
CA ILE A 170 7.28 0.31 19.83
C ILE A 170 8.44 0.82 18.97
N ASN A 171 8.59 2.15 18.84
CA ASN A 171 9.68 2.77 18.11
C ASN A 171 11.06 2.40 18.67
N ALA A 172 11.19 2.32 19.99
CA ALA A 172 12.41 1.88 20.67
C ALA A 172 12.71 0.40 20.37
N ALA A 173 11.69 -0.47 20.44
CA ALA A 173 11.83 -1.87 20.07
C ALA A 173 12.26 -2.02 18.60
N CYS A 174 11.63 -1.30 17.67
CA CYS A 174 11.99 -1.31 16.26
C CYS A 174 13.40 -0.75 15.96
N GLY A 175 13.94 0.12 16.80
CA GLY A 175 15.33 0.60 16.74
C GLY A 175 15.79 1.11 15.37
N ALA A 176 17.02 0.80 14.98
CA ALA A 176 17.56 1.18 13.67
C ALA A 176 16.83 0.48 12.50
N PRO A 177 16.79 1.07 11.30
CA PRO A 177 16.20 0.44 10.12
C PRO A 177 16.77 -0.96 9.84
N GLY A 178 15.89 -1.94 9.65
CA GLY A 178 16.28 -3.33 9.38
C GLY A 178 16.71 -4.14 10.61
N LYS A 179 16.60 -3.59 11.83
CA LYS A 179 16.62 -4.39 13.06
C LYS A 179 15.46 -5.39 13.02
N ILE A 180 15.73 -6.61 13.44
CA ILE A 180 14.73 -7.66 13.67
C ILE A 180 14.49 -7.71 15.18
N VAL A 181 13.24 -7.54 15.60
CA VAL A 181 12.88 -7.57 17.02
C VAL A 181 12.74 -9.02 17.50
N GLY A 182 13.23 -9.29 18.71
CA GLY A 182 13.09 -10.61 19.34
C GLY A 182 11.79 -10.74 20.14
N GLY A 183 11.27 -11.97 20.27
CA GLY A 183 10.09 -12.22 21.11
C GLY A 183 10.27 -11.83 22.59
N ASP A 184 11.47 -11.96 23.14
CA ASP A 184 11.75 -11.54 24.52
C ASP A 184 11.78 -10.02 24.68
N GLU A 185 12.29 -9.30 23.67
CA GLU A 185 12.25 -7.83 23.64
C GLU A 185 10.80 -7.33 23.57
N PHE A 186 9.98 -7.98 22.73
CA PHE A 186 8.54 -7.73 22.65
C PHE A 186 7.82 -7.96 23.99
N LYS A 187 8.12 -9.06 24.67
CA LYS A 187 7.58 -9.34 26.02
C LYS A 187 8.03 -8.29 27.02
N ALA A 188 9.30 -7.89 27.00
CA ALA A 188 9.83 -6.85 27.88
C ALA A 188 9.14 -5.49 27.64
N MET A 189 8.88 -5.14 26.38
CA MET A 189 8.13 -3.94 26.00
C MET A 189 6.74 -3.94 26.65
N PHE A 190 5.97 -5.02 26.52
CA PHE A 190 4.63 -5.12 27.13
C PHE A 190 4.67 -5.19 28.67
N ARG A 191 5.66 -5.86 29.26
CA ARG A 191 5.84 -5.89 30.73
C ARG A 191 6.22 -4.53 31.30
N SER A 192 6.78 -3.64 30.49
CA SER A 192 7.05 -2.24 30.85
C SER A 192 5.85 -1.32 30.60
N ASN A 193 4.80 -1.82 29.94
CA ASN A 193 3.57 -1.11 29.57
C ASN A 193 2.34 -1.97 29.95
N THR A 194 2.25 -2.37 31.21
CA THR A 194 1.28 -3.36 31.68
C THR A 194 -0.17 -2.92 31.55
N ASP A 195 -0.42 -1.61 31.62
CA ASP A 195 -1.75 -1.02 31.42
C ASP A 195 -2.24 -1.22 29.98
N VAL A 196 -1.35 -1.05 28.99
CA VAL A 196 -1.65 -1.33 27.57
C VAL A 196 -1.94 -2.81 27.37
N LEU A 197 -1.14 -3.70 27.95
CA LEU A 197 -1.34 -5.14 27.85
C LEU A 197 -2.71 -5.56 28.41
N GLU A 198 -3.11 -5.00 29.56
CA GLU A 198 -4.40 -5.31 30.18
C GLU A 198 -5.58 -4.75 29.38
N ARG A 199 -5.47 -3.53 28.84
CA ARG A 199 -6.49 -2.96 27.93
C ARG A 199 -6.64 -3.79 26.66
N LEU A 200 -5.53 -4.22 26.07
CA LEU A 200 -5.53 -5.09 24.90
C LEU A 200 -6.20 -6.43 25.19
N LYS A 201 -5.83 -7.07 26.30
CA LYS A 201 -6.45 -8.32 26.76
C LYS A 201 -7.94 -8.17 27.01
N THR A 202 -8.36 -7.10 27.68
CA THR A 202 -9.79 -6.81 27.90
C THR A 202 -10.52 -6.60 26.58
N TYR A 203 -9.93 -5.83 25.66
CA TYR A 203 -10.49 -5.55 24.35
C TYR A 203 -10.72 -6.82 23.52
N THR A 204 -9.79 -7.77 23.56
CA THR A 204 -9.95 -9.05 22.84
C THR A 204 -10.65 -10.13 23.66
N GLY A 205 -11.14 -9.81 24.86
CA GLY A 205 -11.74 -10.79 25.79
C GLY A 205 -10.78 -11.93 26.16
N GLY A 206 -9.48 -11.64 26.22
CA GLY A 206 -8.41 -12.61 26.49
C GLY A 206 -8.13 -13.58 25.34
N LYS A 207 -8.72 -13.38 24.16
CA LYS A 207 -8.48 -14.25 22.98
C LYS A 207 -7.41 -13.66 22.07
N VAL A 208 -6.51 -14.53 21.61
CA VAL A 208 -5.54 -14.26 20.54
C VAL A 208 -5.76 -15.23 19.39
N PHE A 209 -5.85 -16.52 19.69
CA PHE A 209 -6.19 -17.57 18.73
C PHE A 209 -7.68 -17.91 18.80
N GLY A 210 -8.33 -18.08 17.64
CA GLY A 210 -9.76 -18.38 17.57
C GLY A 210 -10.14 -19.77 18.07
N ASP A 211 -9.19 -20.71 18.05
CA ASP A 211 -9.33 -22.11 18.45
C ASP A 211 -8.78 -22.42 19.85
N ARG A 212 -8.26 -21.41 20.57
CA ARG A 212 -7.81 -21.55 21.96
C ARG A 212 -8.80 -20.92 22.93
N ALA A 213 -8.79 -21.41 24.17
CA ALA A 213 -9.54 -20.78 25.25
C ALA A 213 -9.00 -19.37 25.54
N ALA A 214 -9.90 -18.48 25.97
CA ALA A 214 -9.49 -17.15 26.41
C ALA A 214 -8.54 -17.26 27.62
N ARG A 215 -7.48 -16.46 27.61
CA ARG A 215 -6.49 -16.42 28.68
C ARG A 215 -6.98 -15.57 29.83
N THR A 216 -7.00 -16.15 31.02
CA THR A 216 -7.33 -15.45 32.26
C THR A 216 -6.11 -14.77 32.86
N SER A 217 -4.92 -15.38 32.76
CA SER A 217 -3.66 -14.76 33.18
C SER A 217 -3.12 -13.83 32.09
N THR A 218 -2.53 -12.71 32.52
CA THR A 218 -1.97 -11.71 31.59
C THR A 218 -0.66 -12.20 30.96
N GLU A 219 0.09 -13.06 31.65
CA GLU A 219 1.33 -13.65 31.11
C GLU A 219 1.05 -14.73 30.06
N ASP A 220 0.03 -15.59 30.24
CA ASP A 220 -0.36 -16.55 29.20
C ASP A 220 -0.93 -15.83 27.96
N TYR A 221 -1.66 -14.73 28.19
CA TYR A 221 -2.11 -13.85 27.11
C TYR A 221 -0.93 -13.28 26.33
N LEU A 222 0.09 -12.76 27.03
CA LEU A 222 1.31 -12.23 26.41
C LEU A 222 2.09 -13.32 25.66
N ALA A 223 2.11 -14.56 26.17
CA ALA A 223 2.74 -15.68 25.49
C ALA A 223 2.03 -16.00 24.16
N ASP A 224 0.70 -16.13 24.16
CA ASP A 224 -0.09 -16.32 22.94
C ASP A 224 0.06 -15.13 21.98
N LEU A 225 0.05 -13.90 22.49
CA LEU A 225 0.25 -12.69 21.70
C LEU A 225 1.63 -12.72 21.01
N THR A 226 2.67 -13.08 21.75
CA THR A 226 4.03 -13.21 21.18
C THR A 226 4.04 -14.28 20.08
N GLU A 227 3.41 -15.43 20.30
CA GLU A 227 3.33 -16.49 19.29
C GLU A 227 2.65 -15.99 18.01
N ALA A 228 1.46 -15.38 18.11
CA ALA A 228 0.70 -14.93 16.95
C ALA A 228 1.42 -13.85 16.13
N TRP A 229 2.14 -12.94 16.80
CA TRP A 229 2.86 -11.82 16.17
C TRP A 229 4.23 -12.20 15.62
N PHE A 230 4.90 -13.21 16.18
CA PHE A 230 6.26 -13.58 15.77
C PHE A 230 6.34 -14.85 14.93
N ALA A 231 5.33 -15.71 14.92
CA ALA A 231 5.34 -16.96 14.14
C ALA A 231 5.64 -16.74 12.65
N ILE A 232 5.24 -15.59 12.08
CA ILE A 232 5.58 -15.18 10.72
C ILE A 232 5.97 -13.69 10.61
N ALA A 233 6.66 -13.18 11.64
CA ALA A 233 7.26 -11.82 11.68
C ALA A 233 6.28 -10.66 11.45
N ALA A 234 5.08 -10.73 12.01
CA ALA A 234 4.07 -9.67 11.90
C ALA A 234 4.53 -8.35 12.50
N PHE A 235 5.21 -8.41 13.66
CA PHE A 235 5.64 -7.22 14.39
C PHE A 235 6.60 -6.37 13.54
N ASP A 236 7.69 -6.97 13.06
CA ASP A 236 8.66 -6.29 12.21
C ASP A 236 8.01 -5.78 10.92
N HIS A 237 7.15 -6.59 10.31
CA HIS A 237 6.47 -6.23 9.08
C HIS A 237 5.54 -5.03 9.28
N ILE A 238 4.59 -5.10 10.21
CA ILE A 238 3.56 -4.06 10.39
C ILE A 238 4.18 -2.80 11.01
N PHE A 239 4.99 -2.92 12.06
CA PHE A 239 5.50 -1.76 12.80
C PHE A 239 6.83 -1.24 12.27
N CYS A 240 7.85 -2.10 12.16
CA CYS A 240 9.23 -1.63 11.98
C CYS A 240 9.59 -1.33 10.52
N GLY A 241 8.96 -2.05 9.59
CA GLY A 241 9.32 -2.07 8.18
C GLY A 241 10.56 -2.94 7.90
N GLU A 242 10.55 -3.64 6.77
CA GLU A 242 11.60 -4.60 6.38
C GLU A 242 12.34 -4.10 5.13
N PRO A 243 13.24 -3.12 5.24
CA PRO A 243 14.04 -2.67 4.10
C PRO A 243 14.98 -3.79 3.62
N SER A 244 14.81 -4.22 2.37
CA SER A 244 15.60 -5.32 1.79
C SER A 244 17.12 -5.06 1.88
N ALA A 245 17.87 -6.04 2.37
CA ALA A 245 19.33 -6.00 2.40
C ALA A 245 19.93 -5.89 0.98
N GLY A 246 19.36 -6.60 0.01
CA GLY A 246 19.76 -6.55 -1.41
C GLY A 246 19.25 -5.31 -2.16
N GLY A 247 18.49 -4.45 -1.49
CA GLY A 247 17.81 -3.30 -2.07
C GLY A 247 16.46 -3.62 -2.72
N GLY A 248 15.75 -2.57 -3.12
CA GLY A 248 14.65 -2.63 -4.08
C GLY A 248 13.22 -2.72 -3.54
N LYS A 249 13.00 -3.12 -2.28
CA LYS A 249 11.66 -3.14 -1.64
C LYS A 249 11.76 -2.88 -0.14
N ILE A 250 10.66 -2.41 0.43
CA ILE A 250 10.45 -2.31 1.88
C ILE A 250 9.25 -3.19 2.21
N GLY A 251 9.41 -4.24 3.02
CA GLY A 251 8.28 -5.01 3.52
C GLY A 251 7.51 -4.18 4.55
N GLY A 252 6.17 -4.23 4.50
CA GLY A 252 5.33 -3.67 5.54
C GLY A 252 5.43 -2.13 5.70
N LEU A 253 5.74 -1.66 6.91
CA LEU A 253 5.82 -0.24 7.31
C LEU A 253 4.44 0.44 7.33
N HIS A 254 3.60 0.05 8.29
CA HIS A 254 2.18 0.42 8.38
C HIS A 254 1.79 1.17 9.66
N PHE A 255 2.77 1.51 10.49
CA PHE A 255 2.59 2.29 11.73
C PHE A 255 3.08 3.73 11.55
N HIS A 256 2.21 4.73 11.73
CA HIS A 256 2.56 6.14 11.51
C HIS A 256 3.70 6.62 12.42
N GLY A 257 3.78 6.12 13.66
CA GLY A 257 4.85 6.47 14.59
C GLY A 257 6.24 6.08 14.08
N ARG A 258 6.33 4.98 13.32
CA ARG A 258 7.60 4.57 12.68
C ARG A 258 8.03 5.54 11.57
N TYR A 259 7.09 6.06 10.79
CA TYR A 259 7.41 7.08 9.77
C TYR A 259 7.97 8.34 10.44
N LEU A 260 7.34 8.80 11.53
CA LEU A 260 7.76 10.00 12.23
C LEU A 260 9.16 9.83 12.81
N GLN A 261 9.41 8.72 13.51
CA GLN A 261 10.73 8.41 14.06
C GLN A 261 11.81 8.34 12.97
N LEU A 262 11.53 7.66 11.85
CA LEU A 262 12.50 7.52 10.76
C LEU A 262 12.76 8.84 10.05
N GLN A 263 11.76 9.71 9.89
CA GLN A 263 11.93 11.06 9.37
C GLN A 263 12.82 11.90 10.29
N THR A 264 12.48 11.97 11.57
CA THR A 264 13.22 12.77 12.57
C THR A 264 14.69 12.37 12.64
N ASN A 265 14.98 11.07 12.51
CA ASN A 265 16.34 10.55 12.56
C ASN A 265 17.06 10.55 11.20
N GLY A 266 16.46 11.13 10.15
CA GLY A 266 17.05 11.17 8.80
C GLY A 266 17.29 9.79 8.19
N ASN A 267 16.45 8.82 8.54
CA ASN A 267 16.56 7.41 8.15
C ASN A 267 15.51 7.01 7.10
N ALA A 268 14.44 7.78 6.96
CA ALA A 268 13.50 7.63 5.85
C ALA A 268 12.86 8.97 5.47
N CYS A 269 12.32 9.02 4.26
CA CYS A 269 11.62 10.17 3.73
C CYS A 269 10.74 9.78 2.55
N ARG A 270 9.84 10.69 2.21
CA ARG A 270 8.88 10.56 1.12
C ARG A 270 9.55 10.79 -0.23
N MET A 271 9.05 10.06 -1.23
CA MET A 271 9.39 10.24 -2.63
C MET A 271 8.50 11.32 -3.28
N ASN A 272 9.04 11.99 -4.30
CA ASN A 272 8.25 12.83 -5.19
C ASN A 272 7.59 11.96 -6.30
N ASN A 273 6.61 11.14 -5.94
CA ASN A 273 5.90 10.22 -6.84
C ASN A 273 4.37 10.35 -6.78
N PHE A 274 3.87 11.59 -6.82
CA PHE A 274 2.47 11.94 -6.52
C PHE A 274 1.39 11.08 -7.21
N ALA A 275 1.61 10.71 -8.47
CA ALA A 275 0.67 9.87 -9.23
C ALA A 275 0.48 8.44 -8.66
N GLN A 276 1.35 8.00 -7.74
CA GLN A 276 1.26 6.70 -7.06
C GLN A 276 0.70 6.82 -5.64
N ASN A 277 0.51 8.05 -5.15
CA ASN A 277 -0.03 8.29 -3.82
C ASN A 277 -1.52 8.01 -3.80
N GLU A 278 -1.98 7.45 -2.68
CA GLU A 278 -3.39 7.20 -2.43
C GLU A 278 -3.70 7.76 -1.03
N VAL A 279 -4.49 8.83 -0.99
CA VAL A 279 -4.73 9.57 0.26
C VAL A 279 -6.23 9.72 0.49
N VAL A 280 -6.63 9.40 1.72
CA VAL A 280 -7.90 9.80 2.32
C VAL A 280 -7.54 10.77 3.45
N PRO A 281 -7.74 12.09 3.27
CA PRO A 281 -7.27 13.10 4.22
C PRO A 281 -7.72 12.82 5.65
N GLY A 282 -6.77 12.86 6.58
CA GLY A 282 -7.00 12.58 8.00
C GLY A 282 -7.17 11.10 8.35
N VAL A 283 -7.05 10.17 7.39
CA VAL A 283 -7.35 8.74 7.63
C VAL A 283 -6.28 7.82 7.07
N ILE A 284 -6.02 7.85 5.76
CA ILE A 284 -5.10 6.90 5.09
C ILE A 284 -4.11 7.68 4.25
N TYR A 285 -2.83 7.36 4.41
CA TYR A 285 -1.76 7.97 3.63
C TYR A 285 -0.87 6.89 3.06
N THR A 286 -0.92 6.74 1.73
CA THR A 286 -0.08 5.82 0.98
C THR A 286 0.79 6.61 0.01
N MET A 287 2.11 6.38 0.05
CA MET A 287 3.09 7.15 -0.70
C MET A 287 4.37 6.36 -1.02
N GLY A 288 5.23 6.92 -1.87
CA GLY A 288 6.58 6.38 -2.06
C GLY A 288 7.50 6.70 -0.89
N VAL A 289 8.30 5.72 -0.47
CA VAL A 289 9.22 5.79 0.66
C VAL A 289 10.65 5.51 0.20
N ILE A 290 11.58 6.31 0.68
CA ILE A 290 13.02 6.02 0.69
C ILE A 290 13.40 5.76 2.15
N MET A 291 14.09 4.65 2.43
CA MET A 291 14.47 4.25 3.79
C MET A 291 15.88 3.66 3.77
N LYS A 292 16.70 3.93 4.79
CA LYS A 292 17.97 3.21 4.98
C LYS A 292 17.67 1.74 5.32
N ASN A 293 18.46 0.80 4.82
CA ASN A 293 18.47 -0.56 5.34
C ASN A 293 19.50 -0.72 6.47
N ALA A 294 19.69 -1.94 6.96
CA ALA A 294 20.64 -2.24 8.03
C ALA A 294 22.10 -1.87 7.70
N SER A 295 22.49 -1.80 6.41
CA SER A 295 23.82 -1.35 5.99
C SER A 295 23.91 0.16 5.74
N GLY A 296 22.85 0.92 6.03
CA GLY A 296 22.76 2.35 5.79
C GLY A 296 22.47 2.72 4.31
N ARG A 297 22.31 1.74 3.43
CA ARG A 297 21.97 1.99 2.02
C ARG A 297 20.50 2.40 1.88
N MET A 298 20.25 3.43 1.08
CA MET A 298 18.88 3.82 0.74
C MET A 298 18.21 2.78 -0.16
N VAL A 299 17.06 2.28 0.28
CA VAL A 299 16.11 1.46 -0.47
C VAL A 299 14.86 2.27 -0.75
N ARG A 300 14.12 1.89 -1.79
CA ARG A 300 12.95 2.62 -2.26
C ARG A 300 11.80 1.66 -2.45
N ASP A 301 10.61 2.11 -2.11
CA ASP A 301 9.37 1.44 -2.47
C ASP A 301 8.36 2.49 -2.89
N ALA A 302 7.67 2.24 -4.01
CA ALA A 302 6.74 3.20 -4.59
C ALA A 302 5.45 3.34 -3.76
N ARG A 303 5.17 2.38 -2.87
CA ARG A 303 3.91 2.32 -2.14
C ARG A 303 4.09 1.71 -0.75
N LYS A 304 4.10 2.55 0.26
CA LYS A 304 3.88 2.20 1.67
C LYS A 304 2.83 3.13 2.24
N GLY A 305 2.06 2.65 3.18
CA GLY A 305 1.02 3.48 3.78
C GLY A 305 0.65 3.04 5.18
N TYR A 306 0.01 3.95 5.88
CA TYR A 306 -0.42 3.82 7.26
C TYR A 306 -1.80 4.43 7.43
N GLY A 307 -2.49 4.05 8.51
CA GLY A 307 -3.66 4.76 9.01
C GLY A 307 -3.22 5.86 9.95
N LEU A 308 -3.63 7.11 9.71
CA LEU A 308 -3.22 8.25 10.54
C LEU A 308 -3.88 8.22 11.93
N THR A 309 -5.07 7.61 12.04
CA THR A 309 -5.81 7.53 13.31
C THR A 309 -5.35 6.38 14.21
N LEU A 310 -4.67 5.38 13.65
CA LEU A 310 -4.33 4.14 14.36
C LEU A 310 -3.02 4.23 15.13
N SER A 311 -3.10 4.44 16.45
CA SER A 311 -1.93 4.33 17.34
C SER A 311 -1.35 2.91 17.36
N GLY A 312 -0.22 2.75 18.03
CA GLY A 312 0.41 1.45 18.26
C GLY A 312 -0.51 0.48 19.00
N GLU A 313 -1.17 0.93 20.05
CA GLU A 313 -2.14 0.14 20.81
C GLU A 313 -3.33 -0.28 19.93
N ASP A 314 -3.81 0.64 19.08
CA ASP A 314 -4.94 0.38 18.18
C ASP A 314 -4.61 -0.66 17.12
N LEU A 315 -3.41 -0.62 16.55
CA LEU A 315 -2.93 -1.68 15.67
C LEU A 315 -2.90 -3.03 16.38
N PHE A 316 -2.43 -3.11 17.63
CA PHE A 316 -2.51 -4.36 18.38
C PHE A 316 -3.94 -4.84 18.59
N LYS A 317 -4.85 -3.95 19.00
CA LYS A 317 -6.27 -4.26 19.21
C LYS A 317 -6.93 -4.79 17.94
N VAL A 318 -6.83 -4.05 16.84
CA VAL A 318 -7.48 -4.37 15.56
C VAL A 318 -6.93 -5.69 15.01
N VAL A 319 -5.60 -5.82 14.93
CA VAL A 319 -4.96 -6.94 14.26
C VAL A 319 -5.10 -8.23 15.06
N THR A 320 -4.94 -8.18 16.38
CA THR A 320 -5.11 -9.36 17.25
C THR A 320 -6.55 -9.86 17.24
N ARG A 321 -7.52 -8.94 17.30
CA ARG A 321 -8.94 -9.31 17.19
C ARG A 321 -9.26 -9.91 15.82
N ALA A 322 -8.79 -9.30 14.73
CA ALA A 322 -8.98 -9.83 13.39
C ALA A 322 -8.39 -11.24 13.23
N PHE A 323 -7.23 -11.52 13.85
CA PHE A 323 -6.62 -12.84 13.86
C PHE A 323 -7.45 -13.89 14.60
N ALA A 324 -8.00 -13.54 15.77
CA ALA A 324 -8.85 -14.42 16.56
C ALA A 324 -10.18 -14.72 15.86
N GLU A 325 -10.82 -13.71 15.26
CA GLU A 325 -12.16 -13.81 14.67
C GLU A 325 -12.17 -14.39 13.24
N ASN A 326 -11.01 -14.49 12.59
CA ASN A 326 -10.86 -15.05 11.24
C ASN A 326 -9.93 -16.27 11.28
N PRO A 327 -10.30 -17.38 11.94
CA PRO A 327 -9.51 -18.61 11.96
C PRO A 327 -9.32 -19.20 10.57
N THR A 328 -8.16 -19.80 10.32
CA THR A 328 -7.90 -20.58 9.11
C THR A 328 -6.99 -21.76 9.40
N ALA A 329 -7.23 -22.89 8.74
CA ALA A 329 -6.33 -24.05 8.77
C ALA A 329 -5.22 -23.95 7.70
N SER A 330 -5.27 -22.93 6.83
CA SER A 330 -4.32 -22.80 5.71
C SER A 330 -2.91 -22.43 6.18
N THR A 331 -1.91 -23.17 5.70
CA THR A 331 -0.50 -22.79 5.82
C THR A 331 -0.10 -21.70 4.82
N GLY A 332 -0.91 -21.49 3.78
CA GLY A 332 -0.81 -20.39 2.83
C GLY A 332 -1.46 -19.11 3.36
N SER A 333 -1.10 -17.98 2.77
CA SER A 333 -1.66 -16.69 3.16
C SER A 333 -3.15 -16.60 2.79
N THR A 334 -4.00 -16.26 3.74
CA THR A 334 -5.41 -15.91 3.54
C THR A 334 -5.63 -14.46 3.92
N GLY A 335 -6.35 -13.72 3.07
CA GLY A 335 -6.60 -12.30 3.25
C GLY A 335 -8.10 -11.99 3.30
N CYS A 336 -8.46 -10.96 4.03
CA CYS A 336 -9.80 -10.41 4.03
C CYS A 336 -9.78 -8.87 4.14
N LEU A 337 -10.84 -8.22 3.67
CA LEU A 337 -11.06 -6.78 3.83
C LEU A 337 -11.78 -6.53 5.15
N LEU A 338 -11.10 -5.85 6.07
CA LEU A 338 -11.60 -5.52 7.39
C LEU A 338 -12.16 -4.08 7.40
N PRO A 339 -13.46 -3.89 7.63
CA PRO A 339 -13.99 -2.57 7.97
C PRO A 339 -13.49 -2.16 9.37
N VAL A 340 -12.93 -0.97 9.47
CA VAL A 340 -12.42 -0.39 10.71
C VAL A 340 -13.08 0.97 10.94
N SER A 341 -13.57 1.20 12.15
CA SER A 341 -14.03 2.50 12.63
C SER A 341 -13.14 2.97 13.78
N ASP A 342 -12.59 4.17 13.66
CA ASP A 342 -11.63 4.74 14.60
C ASP A 342 -11.68 6.27 14.55
N ASP A 343 -11.69 6.95 15.70
CA ASP A 343 -11.86 8.42 15.80
C ASP A 343 -12.99 9.01 14.94
N GLY A 344 -14.12 8.27 14.86
CA GLY A 344 -15.28 8.66 14.04
C GLY A 344 -15.03 8.59 12.53
N LYS A 345 -13.97 7.94 12.09
CA LYS A 345 -13.62 7.69 10.69
C LYS A 345 -13.80 6.21 10.36
N ASP A 346 -14.40 5.95 9.21
CA ASP A 346 -14.54 4.60 8.67
C ASP A 346 -13.58 4.39 7.51
N PHE A 347 -12.88 3.27 7.51
CA PHE A 347 -12.02 2.85 6.41
C PHE A 347 -11.98 1.33 6.29
N LYS A 348 -11.31 0.85 5.24
CA LYS A 348 -11.02 -0.57 5.06
C LYS A 348 -9.53 -0.81 5.17
N ALA A 349 -9.20 -1.95 5.77
CA ALA A 349 -7.85 -2.46 5.82
C ALA A 349 -7.78 -3.85 5.21
N VAL A 350 -6.63 -4.21 4.67
CA VAL A 350 -6.32 -5.57 4.27
C VAL A 350 -5.69 -6.26 5.47
N PHE A 351 -6.33 -7.32 5.96
CA PHE A 351 -5.76 -8.21 6.95
C PHE A 351 -5.33 -9.51 6.29
N VAL A 352 -4.12 -9.99 6.58
CA VAL A 352 -3.60 -11.25 6.04
C VAL A 352 -3.01 -12.08 7.16
N ARG A 353 -3.30 -13.38 7.14
CA ARG A 353 -2.79 -14.35 8.11
C ARG A 353 -2.43 -15.68 7.47
N ARG A 354 -1.87 -16.57 8.28
CA ARG A 354 -1.77 -18.02 8.06
C ARG A 354 -2.30 -18.74 9.30
N ALA A 355 -2.40 -20.07 9.27
CA ALA A 355 -2.78 -20.86 10.46
C ALA A 355 -1.92 -20.49 11.68
N ALA A 356 -0.60 -20.42 11.48
CA ALA A 356 0.36 -20.19 12.56
C ALA A 356 0.42 -18.76 13.11
N GLY A 357 -0.01 -17.74 12.37
CA GLY A 357 0.19 -16.35 12.82
C GLY A 357 -0.30 -15.27 11.88
N ILE A 358 -0.13 -14.03 12.31
CA ILE A 358 -0.48 -12.80 11.59
C ILE A 358 0.58 -12.52 10.53
N ARG A 359 0.20 -12.24 9.27
CA ARG A 359 1.18 -11.96 8.21
C ARG A 359 1.39 -10.47 7.98
N THR A 360 0.31 -9.71 7.88
CA THR A 360 0.32 -8.26 7.70
C THR A 360 -1.06 -7.67 7.93
N PHE A 361 -1.09 -6.36 8.15
CA PHE A 361 -2.26 -5.52 8.20
C PHE A 361 -1.89 -4.16 7.64
N TYR A 362 -2.74 -3.60 6.77
CA TYR A 362 -2.58 -2.21 6.33
C TYR A 362 -3.91 -1.58 5.89
N PRO A 363 -4.18 -0.33 6.27
CA PRO A 363 -5.25 0.46 5.68
C PRO A 363 -5.03 0.67 4.19
N ASP A 364 -6.10 0.61 3.40
CA ASP A 364 -6.03 0.75 1.95
C ASP A 364 -7.14 1.70 1.47
N ALA A 365 -6.75 2.75 0.76
CA ALA A 365 -7.67 3.71 0.16
C ALA A 365 -8.37 3.14 -1.09
N THR A 366 -7.79 2.11 -1.70
CA THR A 366 -8.30 1.42 -2.90
C THR A 366 -8.37 -0.11 -2.69
N PRO A 367 -9.05 -0.60 -1.63
CA PRO A 367 -8.95 -1.99 -1.14
C PRO A 367 -9.42 -3.06 -2.11
N ASN A 368 -10.19 -2.69 -3.14
CA ASN A 368 -10.65 -3.61 -4.18
C ASN A 368 -9.65 -3.74 -5.34
N GLY A 369 -8.54 -3.00 -5.32
CA GLY A 369 -7.53 -2.98 -6.37
C GLY A 369 -8.09 -2.69 -7.77
N ARG A 370 -7.25 -2.91 -8.78
CA ARG A 370 -7.66 -3.01 -10.20
C ARG A 370 -7.53 -4.48 -10.62
N GLY A 371 -8.62 -5.24 -10.61
CA GLY A 371 -8.68 -6.63 -11.06
C GLY A 371 -9.78 -7.46 -10.38
N ASP A 372 -10.01 -8.68 -10.87
CA ASP A 372 -11.19 -9.50 -10.49
C ASP A 372 -11.03 -10.28 -9.17
N LYS A 373 -9.84 -10.26 -8.55
CA LYS A 373 -9.59 -10.94 -7.26
C LYS A 373 -9.75 -9.97 -6.11
N VAL A 374 -10.98 -9.84 -5.63
CA VAL A 374 -11.31 -9.08 -4.42
C VAL A 374 -11.13 -9.99 -3.20
N ASN A 375 -10.39 -9.54 -2.19
CA ASN A 375 -10.35 -10.24 -0.90
C ASN A 375 -11.78 -10.29 -0.33
N PRO A 376 -12.25 -11.43 0.23
CA PRO A 376 -13.55 -11.50 0.87
C PRO A 376 -13.61 -10.55 2.08
N PRO A 377 -14.79 -10.14 2.54
CA PRO A 377 -14.90 -9.41 3.80
C PRO A 377 -14.41 -10.27 4.98
N CYS A 378 -13.81 -9.64 5.98
CA CYS A 378 -13.55 -10.31 7.26
C CYS A 378 -14.87 -10.62 7.99
N ALA A 379 -14.83 -11.56 8.93
CA ALA A 379 -15.99 -12.07 9.64
C ALA A 379 -16.79 -10.99 10.39
N SER A 380 -16.12 -9.97 10.91
CA SER A 380 -16.76 -8.88 11.65
C SER A 380 -15.98 -7.57 11.48
N PRO A 381 -16.67 -6.41 11.49
CA PRO A 381 -16.01 -5.11 11.53
C PRO A 381 -15.35 -4.88 12.89
N VAL A 382 -14.31 -4.07 12.92
CA VAL A 382 -13.67 -3.62 14.15
C VAL A 382 -14.01 -2.17 14.43
N ARG A 383 -14.40 -1.86 15.66
CA ARG A 383 -14.66 -0.50 16.13
C ARG A 383 -13.79 -0.23 17.34
N LEU A 384 -12.90 0.73 17.21
CA LEU A 384 -12.11 1.24 18.33
C LEU A 384 -12.97 2.25 19.08
N GLN A 385 -13.03 2.08 20.40
CA GLN A 385 -13.66 3.03 21.30
C GLN A 385 -12.50 3.76 21.97
N ASN A 386 -12.22 4.97 21.50
CA ASN A 386 -11.23 5.86 22.10
C ASN A 386 -11.91 6.74 23.15
#